data_AF-A0A0Q7EUY5-F1
#
_entry.id   AF-A0A0Q7EUY5-F1
#
_cell.length_a   1.000
_cell.length_b   1.000
_cell.length_c   1.000
_cell.angle_alpha   90.00
_cell.angle_beta   90.00
_cell.angle_gamma   90.00
#
_symmetry.space_group_name_H-M   'P 1'
#
loop_
_entity.id
_entity.type
_entity.pdbx_description
1 polymer ?
#
loop_
_entity_poly.entity_id
_entity_poly.type
_entity_poly.pdbx_seq_one_letter_code
_entity_poly.pdbx_strand_id
1 'polypeptide(L)'
;MNATRLAYLPVHQRNVRQSRRVLRTVRAFKEPGAAGRSLAYLRAVDPLVFEDVVMSALEDAGLLVLRGTRYSCDGGIDGAVWLPGRGWHAVQAKRYRHHVSLAHVCAFGDVIAMCHYDGGLFVHTGRSVGRCTRRWLPRVSGC
;
A
#
# COMPACT_ATOMS: atom_id res chain seq x y z
N MET A 1 4.30 15.76 -10.59
CA MET A 1 2.92 15.61 -10.10
C MET A 1 2.84 15.40 -8.59
N ASN A 2 3.47 14.38 -7.99
CA ASN A 2 3.46 14.21 -6.52
C ASN A 2 4.21 15.31 -5.75
N ALA A 3 5.37 15.74 -6.26
CA ALA A 3 6.16 16.81 -5.62
C ALA A 3 5.36 18.10 -5.42
N THR A 4 4.56 18.50 -6.41
CA THR A 4 3.67 19.66 -6.33
C THR A 4 2.45 19.41 -5.45
N ARG A 5 1.80 18.25 -5.57
CA ARG A 5 0.63 17.87 -4.74
C ARG A 5 0.94 17.72 -3.25
N LEU A 6 2.19 17.46 -2.89
CA LEU A 6 2.62 17.24 -1.51
C LEU A 6 3.51 18.37 -0.96
N ALA A 7 3.72 19.41 -1.76
CA ALA A 7 4.59 20.53 -1.42
C ALA A 7 4.19 21.21 -0.10
N TYR A 8 2.88 21.23 0.20
CA TYR A 8 2.28 21.87 1.37
C TYR A 8 2.15 20.96 2.60
N LEU A 9 2.61 19.70 2.54
CA LEU A 9 2.53 18.74 3.65
C LEU A 9 3.94 18.36 4.15
N PRO A 10 4.56 19.17 5.04
CA PRO A 10 5.96 18.98 5.45
C PRO A 10 6.20 17.65 6.18
N VAL A 11 5.21 17.15 6.93
CA VAL A 11 5.24 15.82 7.56
C VAL A 11 5.29 14.72 6.50
N HIS A 12 4.49 14.84 5.45
CA HIS A 12 4.47 13.85 4.37
C HIS A 12 5.81 13.82 3.62
N GLN A 13 6.42 14.97 3.34
CA GLN A 13 7.77 14.99 2.75
C GLN A 13 8.83 14.34 3.64
N ARG A 14 8.71 14.48 4.97
CA ARG A 14 9.60 13.80 5.93
C ARG A 14 9.40 12.28 5.85
N ASN A 15 8.16 11.80 5.82
CA ASN A 15 7.84 10.38 5.71
C ASN A 15 8.29 9.80 4.37
N VAL A 16 8.13 10.52 3.26
CA VAL A 16 8.69 10.14 1.96
C VAL A 16 10.22 10.01 2.05
N ARG A 17 10.94 10.98 2.63
CA ARG A 17 12.40 10.86 2.80
C ARG A 17 12.79 9.67 3.68
N GLN A 18 12.05 9.43 4.76
CA GLN A 18 12.30 8.30 5.65
C GLN A 18 12.01 6.96 4.96
N SER A 19 10.94 6.87 4.17
CA SER A 19 10.59 5.66 3.43
C SER A 19 11.67 5.28 2.41
N ARG A 20 12.27 6.27 1.73
CA ARG A 20 13.41 6.05 0.84
C ARG A 20 14.65 5.54 1.59
N ARG A 21 14.89 5.99 2.82
CA ARG A 21 15.95 5.42 3.69
C ARG A 21 15.65 3.98 4.05
N VAL A 22 14.42 3.68 4.47
CA VAL A 22 13.97 2.31 4.78
C VAL A 22 14.17 1.38 3.59
N LEU A 23 13.77 1.79 2.37
CA LEU A 23 13.96 0.98 1.17
C LEU A 23 15.43 0.69 0.87
N ARG A 24 16.32 1.68 1.03
CA ARG A 24 17.76 1.47 0.87
C ARG A 24 18.29 0.43 1.86
N THR A 25 17.88 0.51 3.12
CA THR A 25 18.27 -0.47 4.14
C THR A 25 17.77 -1.87 3.80
N VAL A 26 16.49 -2.02 3.47
CA VAL A 26 15.89 -3.32 3.13
C VAL A 26 16.55 -3.93 1.89
N ARG A 27 16.81 -3.14 0.85
CA ARG A 27 17.50 -3.60 -0.38
C ARG A 27 18.98 -3.95 -0.18
N ALA A 28 19.58 -3.49 0.91
CA ALA A 28 20.96 -3.83 1.25
C ALA A 28 21.09 -5.20 1.92
N PHE A 29 19.99 -5.77 2.44
CA PHE A 29 19.99 -7.14 2.96
C PHE A 29 20.09 -8.12 1.79
N LYS A 30 21.24 -8.79 1.66
CA LYS A 30 21.56 -9.72 0.56
C LYS A 30 21.93 -11.11 1.03
N GLU A 31 22.02 -11.31 2.34
CA GLU A 31 22.38 -12.57 2.98
C GLU A 31 21.27 -13.63 2.82
N PRO A 32 21.61 -14.94 2.92
CA PRO A 32 20.60 -15.99 3.08
C PRO A 32 19.64 -15.66 4.24
N GLY A 33 18.34 -15.71 3.98
CA GLY A 33 17.33 -15.31 4.97
C GLY A 33 17.01 -13.81 5.02
N ALA A 34 17.59 -12.99 4.14
CA ALA A 34 17.31 -11.55 4.03
C ALA A 34 15.82 -11.20 3.92
N ALA A 35 14.98 -12.08 3.36
CA ALA A 35 13.53 -11.89 3.29
C ALA A 35 12.88 -11.83 4.70
N GLY A 36 13.27 -12.73 5.61
CA GLY A 36 12.79 -12.73 6.99
C GLY A 36 13.27 -11.50 7.76
N ARG A 37 14.54 -11.13 7.60
CA ARG A 37 15.12 -9.91 8.18
C ARG A 37 14.42 -8.64 7.67
N SER A 38 14.19 -8.56 6.36
CA SER A 38 13.45 -7.48 5.72
C SER A 38 12.06 -7.31 6.33
N LEU A 39 11.33 -8.42 6.48
CA LEU A 39 10.00 -8.39 7.07
C LEU A 39 10.02 -7.97 8.56
N ALA A 40 10.98 -8.47 9.34
CA ALA A 40 11.17 -8.08 10.73
C ALA A 40 11.49 -6.59 10.87
N TYR A 41 12.38 -6.07 10.01
CA TYR A 41 12.72 -4.65 9.97
C TYR A 41 11.50 -3.80 9.62
N LEU A 42 10.74 -4.16 8.58
CA LEU A 42 9.52 -3.45 8.20
C LEU A 42 8.44 -3.45 9.30
N ARG A 43 8.36 -4.49 10.14
CA ARG A 43 7.47 -4.53 11.31
C ARG A 43 7.86 -3.55 12.42
N ALA A 44 9.13 -3.13 12.48
CA ALA A 44 9.62 -2.15 13.43
C ALA A 44 9.43 -0.70 12.95
N VAL A 45 9.17 -0.50 11.66
CA VAL A 45 8.94 0.83 11.07
C VAL A 45 7.60 1.40 11.57
N ASP A 46 7.58 2.72 11.77
CA ASP A 46 6.37 3.48 12.06
C ASP A 46 5.26 3.20 11.01
N PRO A 47 3.99 3.00 11.39
CA PRO A 47 2.92 2.69 10.44
C PRO A 47 2.81 3.66 9.28
N LEU A 48 2.87 4.97 9.56
CA LEU A 48 2.68 6.01 8.54
C LEU A 48 3.88 6.06 7.59
N VAL A 49 5.07 5.78 8.11
CA VAL A 49 6.26 5.64 7.28
C VAL A 49 6.18 4.38 6.42
N PHE A 50 5.61 3.28 6.94
CA PHE A 50 5.42 2.04 6.19
C PHE A 50 4.48 2.23 4.99
N GLU A 51 3.41 3.00 5.14
CA GLU A 51 2.53 3.39 4.02
C GLU A 51 3.36 4.05 2.90
N ASP A 52 4.17 5.05 3.26
CA ASP A 52 5.03 5.72 2.29
C ASP A 52 6.15 4.83 1.71
N VAL A 53 6.58 3.78 2.41
CA VAL A 53 7.54 2.76 1.89
C VAL A 53 6.93 2.00 0.74
N VAL A 54 5.68 1.57 0.85
CA VAL A 54 4.99 0.86 -0.23
C VAL A 54 4.87 1.77 -1.44
N MET A 55 4.45 3.02 -1.24
CA MET A 55 4.30 4.00 -2.32
C MET A 55 5.64 4.34 -2.99
N SER A 56 6.71 4.49 -2.20
CA SER A 56 8.07 4.69 -2.73
C SER A 56 8.58 3.48 -3.52
N ALA A 57 8.23 2.26 -3.10
CA ALA A 57 8.63 1.05 -3.81
C ALA A 57 7.94 0.93 -5.18
N LEU A 58 6.65 1.29 -5.26
CA LEU A 58 5.91 1.34 -6.51
C LEU A 58 6.48 2.40 -7.47
N GLU A 59 6.82 3.59 -6.95
CA GLU A 59 7.49 4.63 -7.73
C GLU A 59 8.86 4.14 -8.25
N ASP A 60 9.66 3.45 -7.44
CA ASP A 60 10.94 2.86 -7.86
C ASP A 60 10.81 1.75 -8.90
N ALA A 61 9.65 1.08 -8.95
CA ALA A 61 9.33 0.12 -9.99
C ALA A 61 8.92 0.80 -11.31
N GLY A 62 8.96 2.14 -11.39
CA GLY A 62 8.62 2.92 -12.57
C GLY A 62 7.11 3.13 -12.77
N LEU A 63 6.29 2.83 -11.76
CA LEU A 63 4.84 3.00 -11.86
C LEU A 63 4.43 4.45 -11.58
N LEU A 64 3.39 4.91 -12.27
CA LEU A 64 2.77 6.19 -11.97
C LEU A 64 1.93 6.06 -10.69
N VAL A 65 2.37 6.72 -9.63
CA VAL A 65 1.76 6.66 -8.31
C VAL A 65 1.16 8.01 -7.95
N LEU A 66 -0.06 8.02 -7.43
CA LEU A 66 -0.69 9.16 -6.78
C LEU A 66 -0.72 8.90 -5.27
N ARG A 67 0.17 9.57 -4.54
CA ARG A 67 0.16 9.51 -3.07
C ARG A 67 -1.06 10.22 -2.52
N GLY A 68 -1.64 9.65 -1.45
CA GLY A 68 -2.73 10.27 -0.73
C GLY A 68 -2.27 11.54 0.00
N THR A 69 -3.02 12.62 -0.13
CA THR A 69 -2.78 13.90 0.57
C THR A 69 -3.66 14.03 1.82
N ARG A 70 -4.23 12.91 2.28
CA ARG A 70 -5.58 12.70 2.86
C ARG A 70 -6.67 12.63 1.79
N TYR A 71 -7.31 11.48 1.65
CA TYR A 71 -8.55 11.35 0.87
C TYR A 71 -9.56 10.48 1.63
N SER A 72 -10.65 11.11 2.07
CA SER A 72 -11.91 10.46 2.47
C SER A 72 -12.66 10.04 1.18
N CYS A 73 -13.39 8.93 1.13
CA CYS A 73 -14.38 8.51 2.12
C CYS A 73 -13.99 7.20 2.85
N ASP A 74 -13.64 7.42 4.14
CA ASP A 74 -13.75 6.57 5.34
C ASP A 74 -13.21 5.13 5.40
N GLY A 75 -12.49 4.65 4.37
CA GLY A 75 -11.90 3.28 4.39
C GLY A 75 -10.36 3.15 4.37
N GLY A 76 -9.59 4.24 4.32
CA GLY A 76 -8.13 4.22 4.54
C GLY A 76 -7.26 3.93 3.31
N ILE A 77 -7.54 4.53 2.15
CA ILE A 77 -6.62 4.46 1.00
C ILE A 77 -5.38 5.33 1.26
N ASP A 78 -4.19 4.75 1.10
CA ASP A 78 -2.91 5.48 1.26
C ASP A 78 -2.47 6.15 -0.04
N GLY A 79 -2.95 5.63 -1.18
CA GLY A 79 -2.93 6.29 -2.48
C GLY A 79 -3.36 5.36 -3.61
N ALA A 80 -3.03 5.72 -4.85
CA ALA A 80 -3.38 4.94 -6.02
C ALA A 80 -2.18 4.75 -6.95
N VAL A 81 -2.19 3.69 -7.73
CA VAL A 81 -1.15 3.40 -8.73
C VAL A 81 -1.79 3.03 -10.06
N TRP A 82 -1.23 3.55 -11.15
CA TRP A 82 -1.61 3.16 -12.50
C TRP A 82 -0.80 1.93 -12.91
N LEU A 83 -1.52 0.86 -13.24
CA LEU A 83 -0.94 -0.37 -13.76
C LEU A 83 -1.18 -0.43 -15.28
N PRO A 84 -0.12 -0.49 -16.12
CA PRO A 84 -0.26 -0.59 -17.56
C PRO A 84 -1.18 -1.75 -17.98
N GLY A 85 -2.19 -1.45 -18.81
CA GLY A 85 -3.18 -2.41 -19.28
C GLY A 85 -4.21 -2.88 -18.22
N ARG A 86 -4.17 -2.33 -17.00
CA ARG A 86 -5.10 -2.69 -15.90
C ARG A 86 -5.79 -1.49 -15.26
N GLY A 87 -5.30 -0.27 -15.47
CA GLY A 87 -5.96 0.93 -14.97
C GLY A 87 -5.50 1.39 -13.59
N TRP A 88 -6.32 2.21 -12.93
CA TRP A 88 -6.05 2.76 -11.60
C TRP A 88 -6.41 1.76 -10.50
N HIS A 89 -5.43 1.41 -9.68
CA HIS A 89 -5.59 0.54 -8.53
C HIS A 89 -5.43 1.32 -7.24
N ALA A 90 -6.36 1.16 -6.30
CA ALA A 90 -6.20 1.67 -4.94
C ALA A 90 -5.05 0.94 -4.23
N VAL A 91 -4.37 1.61 -3.31
CA VAL A 91 -3.31 1.03 -2.49
C VAL A 91 -3.63 1.27 -1.02
N GLN A 92 -3.62 0.20 -0.23
CA GLN A 92 -3.66 0.25 1.22
C GLN A 92 -2.52 -0.61 1.78
N ALA A 93 -1.77 -0.05 2.72
CA ALA A 93 -0.63 -0.62 3.38
C ALA A 93 -0.92 -0.73 4.88
N LYS A 94 -0.76 -1.93 5.44
CA LYS A 94 -1.00 -2.17 6.87
C LYS A 94 0.16 -2.90 7.52
N ARG A 95 0.79 -2.23 8.49
CA ARG A 95 1.84 -2.81 9.33
C ARG A 95 1.23 -3.62 10.47
N TYR A 96 1.13 -4.94 10.30
CA TYR A 96 0.71 -5.88 11.34
C TYR A 96 1.89 -6.50 12.07
N ARG A 97 1.73 -6.70 13.39
CA ARG A 97 2.66 -7.49 14.22
C ARG A 97 2.42 -9.00 14.10
N HIS A 98 1.17 -9.42 13.89
CA HIS A 98 0.75 -10.82 13.88
C HIS A 98 0.02 -11.19 12.58
N HIS A 99 -1.27 -11.51 12.64
CA HIS A 99 -2.09 -11.89 11.49
C HIS A 99 -2.72 -10.69 10.81
N VAL A 100 -2.96 -10.82 9.50
CA VAL A 100 -3.79 -9.86 8.75
C VAL A 100 -5.24 -9.95 9.24
N SER A 101 -5.92 -8.81 9.33
CA SER A 101 -7.35 -8.75 9.63
C SER A 101 -8.15 -8.93 8.34
N LEU A 102 -8.96 -9.99 8.27
CA LEU A 102 -9.87 -10.20 7.13
C LEU A 102 -10.90 -9.07 7.01
N ALA A 103 -11.33 -8.48 8.13
CA ALA A 103 -12.24 -7.34 8.13
C ALA A 103 -11.63 -6.13 7.40
N HIS A 104 -10.32 -5.86 7.57
CA HIS A 104 -9.65 -4.79 6.85
C HIS A 104 -9.55 -5.08 5.34
N VAL A 105 -9.30 -6.34 4.96
CA VAL A 105 -9.26 -6.74 3.55
C VAL A 105 -10.64 -6.59 2.89
N CYS A 106 -11.71 -7.00 3.57
CA CYS A 106 -13.08 -6.82 3.09
C CYS A 106 -13.44 -5.34 2.95
N ALA A 107 -13.18 -4.53 3.99
CA ALA A 107 -13.45 -3.10 3.96
C ALA A 107 -12.68 -2.40 2.81
N PHE A 108 -11.44 -2.81 2.54
CA PHE A 108 -10.70 -2.29 1.40
C PHE A 108 -11.34 -2.67 0.05
N GLY A 109 -11.91 -3.88 -0.06
CA GLY A 109 -12.69 -4.29 -1.21
C GLY A 109 -13.92 -3.41 -1.47
N ASP A 110 -14.65 -3.05 -0.41
CA ASP A 110 -15.82 -2.18 -0.52
C ASP A 110 -15.42 -0.77 -1.01
N VAL A 111 -14.29 -0.26 -0.52
CA VAL A 111 -13.75 1.04 -0.94
C VAL A 111 -13.33 1.06 -2.41
N ILE A 112 -12.71 -0.02 -2.91
CA ILE A 112 -12.37 -0.14 -4.34
C ILE A 112 -13.63 0.00 -5.20
N ALA A 113 -14.72 -0.67 -4.78
CA ALA A 113 -16.01 -0.62 -5.48
C ALA A 113 -16.63 0.78 -5.42
N MET A 114 -16.71 1.35 -4.23
CA MET A 114 -17.34 2.66 -3.99
C MET A 114 -16.62 3.80 -4.70
N CYS A 115 -15.30 3.72 -4.82
CA CYS A 115 -14.48 4.74 -5.47
C CYS A 115 -14.19 4.43 -6.95
N HIS A 116 -14.79 3.38 -7.52
CA HIS A 116 -14.65 2.99 -8.92
C HIS A 116 -13.20 2.79 -9.38
N TYR A 117 -12.35 2.19 -8.54
CA TYR A 117 -11.02 1.75 -8.96
C TYR A 117 -11.11 0.46 -9.77
N ASP A 118 -10.19 0.27 -10.72
CA ASP A 118 -10.11 -0.95 -11.54
C ASP A 118 -9.64 -2.18 -10.74
N GLY A 119 -9.08 -1.95 -9.54
CA GLY A 119 -8.65 -2.98 -8.61
C GLY A 119 -7.96 -2.38 -7.37
N GLY A 120 -7.24 -3.22 -6.62
CA GLY A 120 -6.47 -2.71 -5.48
C GLY A 120 -5.36 -3.61 -4.98
N LEU A 121 -4.38 -2.99 -4.33
CA LEU A 121 -3.21 -3.59 -3.71
C LEU A 121 -3.31 -3.44 -2.18
N PHE A 122 -3.54 -4.55 -1.49
CA PHE A 122 -3.50 -4.60 -0.03
C PHE A 122 -2.15 -5.17 0.44
N VAL A 123 -1.22 -4.29 0.82
CA VAL A 123 0.16 -4.64 1.16
C VAL A 123 0.31 -4.72 2.68
N HIS A 124 0.86 -5.82 3.21
CA HIS A 124 0.92 -5.99 4.66
C HIS A 124 2.13 -6.77 5.15
N THR A 125 2.48 -6.57 6.43
CA THR A 125 3.54 -7.34 7.13
C THR A 125 3.01 -8.51 7.96
N GLY A 126 1.68 -8.69 8.00
CA GLY A 126 1.04 -9.76 8.76
C GLY A 126 1.18 -11.15 8.12
N ARG A 127 0.96 -12.21 8.90
CA ARG A 127 0.79 -13.56 8.36
C ARG A 127 -0.58 -13.65 7.69
N SER A 128 -0.60 -14.00 6.41
CA SER A 128 -1.83 -14.39 5.72
C SER A 128 -2.22 -15.80 6.18
N VAL A 129 -3.46 -15.97 6.63
CA VAL A 129 -4.04 -17.30 6.88
C VAL A 129 -4.76 -17.73 5.61
N GLY A 130 -4.20 -18.74 4.92
CA GLY A 130 -4.75 -19.27 3.68
C GLY A 130 -4.54 -18.38 2.44
N ARG A 131 -4.76 -18.97 1.25
CA ARG A 131 -4.90 -18.21 0.01
C ARG A 131 -6.26 -17.49 0.07
N CYS A 132 -6.26 -16.17 0.22
CA CYS A 132 -7.48 -15.39 -0.01
C CYS A 132 -7.76 -15.39 -1.52
N THR A 133 -8.42 -16.45 -1.99
CA THR A 133 -8.94 -16.58 -3.35
C THR A 133 -10.40 -16.13 -3.37
N ARG A 134 -10.70 -14.95 -2.82
CA ARG A 134 -11.94 -14.29 -3.23
C ARG A 134 -11.69 -13.72 -4.61
N ARG A 135 -12.06 -14.50 -5.63
CA ARG A 135 -12.39 -13.94 -6.94
C ARG A 135 -13.43 -12.85 -6.66
N TRP A 136 -13.02 -11.60 -6.83
CA TRP A 136 -13.91 -10.46 -6.75
C TRP A 136 -14.92 -10.63 -7.88
N LEU A 137 -16.06 -11.24 -7.58
CA LEU A 137 -17.17 -11.29 -8.51
C LEU A 137 -17.85 -9.93 -8.39
N PRO A 138 -17.87 -9.09 -9.44
CA PRO A 138 -18.69 -7.90 -9.40
C PRO A 138 -20.10 -8.36 -9.06
N ARG A 139 -20.74 -7.69 -8.09
CA ARG A 139 -22.19 -7.81 -7.93
C ARG A 139 -22.77 -7.31 -9.24
N VAL A 140 -23.19 -8.24 -10.10
CA VAL A 140 -24.17 -7.96 -11.13
C VAL A 140 -25.40 -7.44 -10.39
N SER A 141 -25.54 -6.12 -10.36
CA SER A 141 -26.81 -5.47 -10.10
C SER A 141 -27.70 -5.82 -11.29
N GLY A 142 -28.52 -6.85 -11.08
CA GLY A 142 -29.61 -7.20 -11.99
C GLY A 142 -30.77 -6.21 -11.85
N CYS A 143 -31.43 -6.03 -13.00
CA CYS A 143 -32.64 -5.25 -13.31
C CYS A 143 -32.44 -3.75 -13.48
#